data_AF-A0A0F9HE16-F1
#
_entry.id   AF-A0A0F9HE16-F1
#
_cell.length_a   1.000
_cell.length_b   1.000
_cell.length_c   1.000
_cell.angle_alpha   90.00
_cell.angle_beta   90.00
_cell.angle_gamma   90.00
#
_symmetry.space_group_name_H-M   'P 1'
#
loop_
_entity.id
_entity.type
_entity.pdbx_description
1 polymer ?
#
loop_
_entity_poly.entity_id
_entity_poly.type
_entity_poly.pdbx_seq_one_letter_code
_entity_poly.pdbx_strand_id
1 'polypeptide(L)'
;MPTINDANGTPAGVNVEGHLETHSIVEAEALHVNEDHDSSYSVIFEADPGGTDIDFFYLKNNDPRDLIIYKIRMSTGTLDVDVDIKLGITGTPTSGTTVTPGNMKAGSGGVAKVTCEYRDADLALTGGTIVDTLYIDKDFVGEQEFDYPGGIILPENQTMIFNCVGTDPTADINTVLFFYYHE
;
A
#
# COMPACT_ATOMS: atom_id res chain seq x y z
N MET A 1 -2.03 -40.21 31.35
CA MET A 1 -1.15 -40.26 30.16
C MET A 1 -0.78 -38.82 29.84
N PRO A 2 0.49 -38.49 29.60
CA PRO A 2 0.86 -37.14 29.20
C PRO A 2 0.21 -36.82 27.84
N THR A 3 -0.55 -35.73 27.77
CA THR A 3 -1.09 -35.19 26.51
C THR A 3 -0.22 -34.04 26.05
N ILE A 4 -0.05 -33.90 24.73
CA ILE A 4 0.48 -32.68 24.15
C ILE A 4 -0.71 -31.73 24.04
N ASN A 5 -0.63 -30.58 24.68
CA ASN A 5 -1.68 -29.57 24.68
C ASN A 5 -1.20 -28.31 23.96
N ASP A 6 -2.13 -27.56 23.36
CA ASP A 6 -1.85 -26.20 22.87
C ASP A 6 -1.65 -25.21 24.04
N ALA A 7 -1.40 -23.94 23.72
CA ALA A 7 -1.23 -22.87 24.70
C ALA A 7 -2.46 -22.63 25.60
N ASN A 8 -3.63 -23.11 25.19
CA ASN A 8 -4.90 -22.98 25.91
C ASN A 8 -5.30 -24.25 26.68
N GLY A 9 -4.46 -25.31 26.64
CA GLY A 9 -4.73 -26.58 27.32
C GLY A 9 -5.56 -27.57 26.51
N THR A 10 -5.85 -27.30 25.24
CA THR A 10 -6.58 -28.20 24.35
C THR A 10 -5.68 -29.36 23.91
N PRO A 11 -6.08 -30.63 24.09
CA PRO A 11 -5.29 -31.77 23.63
C PRO A 11 -5.14 -31.77 22.10
N ALA A 12 -3.94 -32.08 21.61
CA ALA A 12 -3.70 -32.24 20.18
C ALA A 12 -4.43 -33.46 19.60
N GLY A 13 -4.95 -33.31 18.37
CA GLY A 13 -5.59 -34.40 17.64
C GLY A 13 -4.61 -35.52 17.35
N VAL A 14 -5.01 -36.76 17.63
CA VAL A 14 -4.28 -37.96 17.22
C VAL A 14 -5.22 -38.84 16.41
N ASN A 15 -4.72 -39.41 15.32
CA ASN A 15 -5.49 -40.33 14.51
C ASN A 15 -5.68 -41.68 15.26
N VAL A 16 -6.45 -42.59 14.66
CA VAL A 16 -6.74 -43.91 15.25
C VAL A 16 -5.51 -44.80 15.48
N GLU A 17 -4.37 -44.46 14.87
CA GLU A 17 -3.08 -45.16 15.02
C GLU A 17 -2.18 -44.50 16.06
N GLY A 18 -2.61 -43.39 16.66
CA GLY A 18 -1.82 -42.64 17.65
C GLY A 18 -0.79 -41.69 17.05
N HIS A 19 -0.89 -41.35 15.76
CA HIS A 19 -0.06 -40.32 15.13
C HIS A 19 -0.67 -38.93 15.31
N LEU A 20 0.18 -37.92 15.53
CA LEU A 20 -0.24 -36.51 15.62
C LEU A 20 -0.83 -36.06 14.28
N GLU A 21 -2.03 -35.49 14.32
CA GLU A 21 -2.63 -34.81 13.17
C GLU A 21 -2.22 -33.34 13.19
N THR A 22 -1.60 -32.88 12.10
CA THR A 22 -1.21 -31.48 11.92
C THR A 22 -1.81 -30.96 10.64
N HIS A 23 -2.29 -29.73 10.70
CA HIS A 23 -2.74 -28.97 9.54
C HIS A 23 -1.88 -27.72 9.44
N SER A 24 -1.46 -27.39 8.22
CA SER A 24 -0.77 -26.15 7.91
C SER A 24 -1.55 -25.40 6.85
N ILE A 25 -1.81 -24.13 7.09
CA ILE A 25 -2.38 -23.20 6.11
C ILE A 25 -1.24 -22.27 5.68
N VAL A 26 -1.15 -22.01 4.37
CA VAL A 26 -0.26 -21.01 3.80
C VAL A 26 -1.15 -20.02 3.07
N GLU A 27 -1.14 -18.78 3.52
CA GLU A 27 -1.91 -17.69 2.93
C GLU A 27 -1.05 -16.43 2.81
N ALA A 28 -1.50 -15.50 1.99
CA ALA A 28 -0.88 -14.19 1.90
C ALA A 28 -1.22 -13.39 3.16
N GLU A 29 -0.21 -12.77 3.79
CA GLU A 29 -0.41 -11.96 5.00
C GLU A 29 -1.52 -10.91 4.82
N ALA A 30 -1.55 -10.24 3.66
CA ALA A 30 -2.59 -9.25 3.36
C ALA A 30 -4.01 -9.84 3.31
N LEU A 31 -4.16 -11.13 2.96
CA LEU A 31 -5.44 -11.85 3.02
C LEU A 31 -5.81 -12.16 4.48
N HIS A 32 -4.87 -12.75 5.23
CA HIS A 32 -5.04 -13.08 6.66
C HIS A 32 -5.48 -11.84 7.46
N VAL A 33 -4.73 -10.75 7.33
CA VAL A 33 -4.99 -9.47 8.00
C VAL A 33 -6.35 -8.88 7.60
N ASN A 34 -6.79 -9.07 6.35
CA ASN A 34 -8.09 -8.58 5.91
C ASN A 34 -9.25 -9.44 6.43
N GLU A 35 -9.07 -10.76 6.45
CA GLU A 35 -10.08 -11.70 6.91
C GLU A 35 -10.34 -11.56 8.41
N ASP A 36 -9.27 -11.50 9.21
CA ASP A 36 -9.37 -11.56 10.67
C ASP A 36 -9.40 -10.18 11.34
N HIS A 37 -8.75 -9.17 10.74
CA HIS A 37 -8.51 -7.87 11.38
C HIS A 37 -9.07 -6.67 10.61
N ASP A 38 -9.78 -6.90 9.49
CA ASP A 38 -10.37 -5.86 8.66
C ASP A 38 -9.34 -4.78 8.26
N SER A 39 -8.06 -5.13 8.10
CA SER A 39 -6.95 -4.16 8.08
C SER A 39 -6.22 -4.08 6.74
N SER A 40 -6.90 -4.37 5.63
CA SER A 40 -6.37 -4.25 4.27
C SER A 40 -7.19 -3.30 3.41
N TYR A 41 -6.52 -2.38 2.72
CA TYR A 41 -7.12 -1.20 2.11
C TYR A 41 -6.55 -0.91 0.72
N SER A 42 -7.32 -0.18 -0.08
CA SER A 42 -6.84 0.41 -1.33
C SER A 42 -7.12 1.92 -1.40
N VAL A 43 -6.19 2.65 -2.02
CA VAL A 43 -6.35 4.06 -2.38
C VAL A 43 -6.46 4.12 -3.90
N ILE A 44 -7.47 4.82 -4.41
CA ILE A 44 -7.67 5.04 -5.83
C ILE A 44 -7.73 6.55 -6.07
N PHE A 45 -6.90 7.04 -6.98
CA PHE A 45 -6.91 8.45 -7.41
C PHE A 45 -6.37 8.58 -8.83
N GLU A 46 -6.67 9.71 -9.43
CA GLU A 46 -6.17 10.15 -10.74
C GLU A 46 -5.56 11.53 -10.55
N ALA A 47 -4.37 11.75 -11.09
CA ALA A 47 -3.68 13.03 -10.99
C ALA A 47 -2.99 13.38 -12.31
N ASP A 48 -3.05 14.66 -12.70
CA ASP A 48 -2.16 15.24 -13.72
C ASP A 48 -1.09 16.12 -13.03
N PRO A 49 0.16 15.65 -12.86
CA PRO A 49 1.19 16.41 -12.16
C PRO A 49 1.49 17.77 -12.82
N GLY A 50 1.19 17.98 -14.10
CA GLY A 50 1.36 19.29 -14.72
C GLY A 50 2.83 19.73 -14.90
N GLY A 51 3.81 18.83 -14.71
CA GLY A 51 5.22 19.17 -14.66
C GLY A 51 6.17 18.00 -14.42
N THR A 52 7.45 18.34 -14.40
CA THR A 52 8.58 17.46 -14.09
C THR A 52 9.10 17.77 -12.68
N ASP A 53 9.50 16.76 -11.92
CA ASP A 53 9.86 16.87 -10.49
C ASP A 53 8.72 17.46 -9.66
N ILE A 54 7.51 16.90 -9.86
CA ILE A 54 6.29 17.35 -9.19
C ILE A 54 5.79 16.27 -8.23
N ASP A 55 5.62 16.64 -6.97
CA ASP A 55 5.02 15.76 -5.96
C ASP A 55 3.49 15.79 -6.11
N PHE A 56 2.89 14.70 -6.56
CA PHE A 56 1.45 14.67 -6.88
C PHE A 56 0.62 13.79 -5.95
N PHE A 57 1.27 12.96 -5.13
CA PHE A 57 0.62 12.11 -4.13
C PHE A 57 1.39 12.10 -2.81
N TYR A 58 0.66 12.09 -1.70
CA TYR A 58 1.18 12.02 -0.34
C TYR A 58 0.39 11.00 0.49
N LEU A 59 1.13 10.16 1.20
CA LEU A 59 0.62 9.22 2.19
C LEU A 59 1.41 9.36 3.48
N LYS A 60 0.73 9.53 4.60
CA LYS A 60 1.31 9.46 5.95
C LYS A 60 0.60 8.40 6.76
N ASN A 61 1.36 7.53 7.40
CA ASN A 61 0.81 6.60 8.38
C ASN A 61 0.56 7.33 9.73
N ASN A 62 -0.69 7.35 10.18
CA ASN A 62 -1.09 7.88 11.49
C ASN A 62 -1.54 6.75 12.45
N ASP A 63 -1.47 5.49 12.04
CA ASP A 63 -1.69 4.34 12.91
C ASP A 63 -0.38 3.99 13.64
N PRO A 64 -0.44 3.56 14.91
CA PRO A 64 0.74 3.08 15.63
C PRO A 64 1.35 1.80 15.04
N ARG A 65 0.60 1.06 14.23
CA ARG A 65 1.08 -0.12 13.51
C ARG A 65 1.84 0.26 12.24
N ASP A 66 2.72 -0.64 11.80
CA ASP A 66 3.40 -0.49 10.52
C ASP A 66 2.41 -0.66 9.37
N LEU A 67 2.41 0.30 8.45
CA LEU A 67 1.66 0.22 7.20
C LEU A 67 2.55 -0.42 6.14
N ILE A 68 2.10 -1.51 5.52
CA ILE A 68 2.84 -2.24 4.50
C ILE A 68 2.15 -2.08 3.15
N ILE A 69 2.82 -1.43 2.21
CA ILE A 69 2.39 -1.32 0.82
C ILE A 69 2.96 -2.52 0.06
N TYR A 70 2.08 -3.31 -0.55
CA TYR A 70 2.48 -4.58 -1.17
C TYR A 70 2.20 -4.62 -2.68
N LYS A 71 1.37 -3.71 -3.20
CA LYS A 71 1.08 -3.60 -4.62
C LYS A 71 0.75 -2.15 -4.98
N ILE A 72 1.23 -1.73 -6.14
CA ILE A 72 0.82 -0.50 -6.82
C ILE A 72 0.37 -0.88 -8.23
N ARG A 73 -0.72 -0.28 -8.69
CA ARG A 73 -1.15 -0.35 -10.08
C ARG A 73 -1.21 1.05 -10.64
N MET A 74 -0.63 1.24 -11.81
CA MET A 74 -0.64 2.54 -12.48
C MET A 74 -0.93 2.38 -13.96
N SER A 75 -1.60 3.37 -14.52
CA SER A 75 -1.75 3.52 -15.97
C SER A 75 -1.70 5.01 -16.33
N THR A 76 -1.29 5.28 -17.56
CA THR A 76 -1.24 6.63 -18.14
C THR A 76 -1.90 6.57 -19.50
N GLY A 77 -2.75 7.57 -19.79
CA GLY A 77 -3.48 7.64 -21.06
C GLY A 77 -2.80 8.47 -22.15
N THR A 78 -1.80 9.28 -21.79
CA THR A 78 -1.29 10.34 -22.67
C THR A 78 0.16 10.11 -23.09
N LEU A 79 1.05 9.87 -22.13
CA LEU A 79 2.51 9.84 -22.32
C LEU A 79 3.17 8.84 -21.39
N ASP A 80 4.37 8.40 -21.75
CA ASP A 80 5.21 7.59 -20.86
C ASP A 80 5.66 8.45 -19.67
N VAL A 81 5.62 7.88 -18.47
CA VAL A 81 5.92 8.61 -17.23
C VAL A 81 6.84 7.80 -16.34
N ASP A 82 7.83 8.46 -15.74
CA ASP A 82 8.56 7.90 -14.61
C ASP A 82 7.99 8.47 -13.30
N VAL A 83 7.75 7.59 -12.32
CA VAL A 83 7.26 7.97 -11.00
C VAL A 83 8.23 7.48 -9.95
N ASP A 84 8.89 8.42 -9.28
CA ASP A 84 9.73 8.13 -8.12
C ASP A 84 8.85 7.90 -6.89
N ILE A 85 9.13 6.80 -6.18
CA ILE A 85 8.61 6.55 -4.84
C ILE A 85 9.63 7.08 -3.84
N LYS A 86 9.26 8.12 -3.08
CA LYS A 86 10.14 8.72 -2.06
C LYS A 86 9.57 8.48 -0.66
N LEU A 87 10.42 8.07 0.29
CA LEU A 87 10.05 7.86 1.70
C LEU A 87 10.68 8.93 2.61
N GLY A 88 10.04 9.20 3.75
CA GLY A 88 10.64 10.04 4.81
C GLY A 88 10.65 11.53 4.47
N ILE A 89 9.62 12.00 3.77
CA ILE A 89 9.38 13.40 3.44
C ILE A 89 9.04 14.20 4.68
N THR A 90 9.63 15.39 4.80
CA THR A 90 9.31 16.35 5.87
C THR A 90 8.20 17.30 5.41
N GLY A 91 7.19 17.48 6.26
CA GLY A 91 6.09 18.42 6.02
C GLY A 91 4.75 17.73 5.80
N THR A 92 3.75 18.54 5.50
CA THR A 92 2.39 18.12 5.18
C THR A 92 1.94 18.99 4.01
N PRO A 93 1.25 18.42 3.01
CA PRO A 93 0.63 19.20 1.97
C PRO A 93 -0.18 20.37 2.54
N THR A 94 -0.05 21.54 1.92
CA THR A 94 -0.87 22.71 2.30
C THR A 94 -2.13 22.86 1.44
N SER A 95 -2.20 22.07 0.36
CA SER A 95 -3.31 22.02 -0.57
C SER A 95 -3.30 20.67 -1.28
N GLY A 96 -4.48 20.08 -1.47
CA GLY A 96 -4.66 18.80 -2.13
C GLY A 96 -6.10 18.35 -1.98
N THR A 97 -6.45 17.28 -2.70
CA THR A 97 -7.70 16.57 -2.52
C THR A 97 -7.44 15.39 -1.58
N THR A 98 -8.13 15.36 -0.45
CA THR A 98 -8.07 14.22 0.47
C THR A 98 -8.72 13.00 -0.15
N VAL A 99 -8.03 11.86 -0.09
CA VAL A 99 -8.57 10.55 -0.50
C VAL A 99 -8.72 9.68 0.72
N THR A 100 -9.89 9.05 0.85
CA THR A 100 -10.14 8.08 1.92
C THR A 100 -9.90 6.68 1.37
N PRO A 101 -8.94 5.91 1.91
CA PRO A 101 -8.75 4.53 1.51
C PRO A 101 -10.01 3.70 1.76
N GLY A 102 -10.37 2.85 0.80
CA GLY A 102 -11.46 1.89 0.93
C GLY A 102 -10.97 0.60 1.56
N ASN A 103 -11.75 0.03 2.49
CA ASN A 103 -11.47 -1.31 3.02
C ASN A 103 -11.78 -2.37 1.95
N MET A 104 -10.90 -3.36 1.78
CA MET A 104 -11.09 -4.41 0.78
C MET A 104 -12.04 -5.53 1.23
N LYS A 105 -12.50 -5.53 2.48
CA LYS A 105 -13.55 -6.41 2.98
C LYS A 105 -14.90 -5.70 2.96
N ALA A 106 -15.79 -6.16 2.09
CA ALA A 106 -17.14 -5.61 1.98
C ALA A 106 -17.90 -5.71 3.32
N GLY A 107 -18.50 -4.60 3.76
CA GLY A 107 -19.24 -4.52 5.02
C GLY A 107 -18.38 -4.30 6.27
N SER A 108 -17.05 -4.21 6.13
CA SER A 108 -16.15 -3.82 7.21
C SER A 108 -16.41 -2.38 7.68
N GLY A 109 -16.28 -2.16 8.98
CA GLY A 109 -16.25 -0.82 9.60
C GLY A 109 -14.83 -0.25 9.76
N GLY A 110 -13.80 -1.00 9.34
CA GLY A 110 -12.40 -0.59 9.42
C GLY A 110 -12.10 0.62 8.57
N VAL A 111 -11.52 1.65 9.18
CA VAL A 111 -11.09 2.89 8.52
C VAL A 111 -9.58 3.00 8.65
N ALA A 112 -8.88 3.18 7.53
CA ALA A 112 -7.44 3.39 7.55
C ALA A 112 -7.09 4.71 8.25
N LYS A 113 -6.16 4.67 9.20
CA LYS A 113 -5.64 5.86 9.86
C LYS A 113 -4.43 6.39 9.09
N VAL A 114 -4.70 7.04 7.98
CA VAL A 114 -3.69 7.70 7.15
C VAL A 114 -4.09 9.14 6.84
N THR A 115 -3.11 9.98 6.54
CA THR A 115 -3.34 11.21 5.78
C THR A 115 -2.99 10.90 4.35
N CYS A 116 -3.96 10.98 3.45
CA CYS A 116 -3.77 10.67 2.05
C CYS A 116 -4.32 11.81 1.19
N GLU A 117 -3.44 12.41 0.40
CA GLU A 117 -3.76 13.58 -0.43
C GLU A 117 -3.11 13.42 -1.81
N TYR A 118 -3.80 13.88 -2.85
CA TYR A 118 -3.25 14.01 -4.19
C TYR A 118 -3.57 15.38 -4.77
N ARG A 119 -2.90 15.74 -5.86
CA ARG A 119 -3.14 17.00 -6.55
C ARG A 119 -2.77 16.92 -8.03
N ASP A 120 -3.57 17.59 -8.86
CA ASP A 120 -3.26 17.88 -10.27
C ASP A 120 -2.25 19.05 -10.41
N ALA A 121 -1.19 19.00 -9.60
CA ALA A 121 -0.10 19.98 -9.50
C ALA A 121 0.82 19.58 -8.32
N ASP A 122 1.86 20.37 -8.11
CA ASP A 122 2.81 20.17 -7.02
C ASP A 122 2.21 20.34 -5.62
N LEU A 123 2.38 19.33 -4.78
CA LEU A 123 2.15 19.38 -3.34
C LEU A 123 3.24 20.19 -2.60
N ALA A 124 4.31 20.56 -3.31
CA ALA A 124 5.44 21.39 -2.85
C ALA A 124 6.10 20.79 -1.60
N LEU A 125 6.32 19.47 -1.63
CA LEU A 125 7.02 18.76 -0.58
C LEU A 125 8.52 18.71 -0.90
N THR A 126 9.34 18.41 0.10
CA THR A 126 10.79 18.36 -0.09
C THR A 126 11.42 17.28 0.77
N GLY A 127 12.60 16.81 0.35
CA GLY A 127 13.39 15.81 1.06
C GLY A 127 13.04 14.38 0.66
N GLY A 128 13.17 13.46 1.61
CA GLY A 128 12.95 12.04 1.43
C GLY A 128 14.07 11.32 0.66
N THR A 129 13.91 10.00 0.55
CA THR A 129 14.84 9.10 -0.15
C THR A 129 14.06 8.32 -1.20
N ILE A 130 14.54 8.35 -2.45
CA ILE A 130 14.00 7.53 -3.52
C ILE A 130 14.31 6.06 -3.21
N VAL A 131 13.27 5.22 -3.17
CA VAL A 131 13.40 3.78 -2.95
C VAL A 131 13.11 2.95 -4.19
N ASP A 132 12.37 3.51 -5.15
CA ASP A 132 12.06 2.89 -6.43
C ASP A 132 11.65 3.95 -7.45
N THR A 133 11.76 3.61 -8.75
CA THR A 133 11.30 4.44 -9.86
C THR A 133 10.47 3.57 -10.80
N LEU A 134 9.20 3.93 -10.96
CA LEU A 134 8.23 3.20 -11.78
C LEU A 134 8.17 3.82 -13.18
N TYR A 135 8.54 3.05 -14.21
CA TYR A 135 8.30 3.44 -15.60
C TYR A 135 6.90 2.97 -16.03
N ILE A 136 6.05 3.91 -16.44
CA ILE A 136 4.69 3.66 -16.87
C ILE A 136 4.62 3.92 -18.40
N ASP A 137 4.61 2.84 -19.17
CA ASP A 137 4.40 2.85 -20.63
C ASP A 137 2.94 3.21 -21.00
N LYS A 138 2.73 4.25 -21.82
CA LYS A 138 1.41 4.67 -22.32
C LYS A 138 0.78 3.67 -23.30
N ASP A 139 1.62 2.88 -23.99
CA ASP A 139 1.18 1.91 -24.99
C ASP A 139 0.85 0.56 -24.33
N PHE A 140 1.06 0.42 -23.02
CA PHE A 140 0.63 -0.75 -22.28
C PHE A 140 -0.90 -0.82 -22.20
N VAL A 141 -1.46 -1.93 -22.68
CA VAL A 141 -2.91 -2.17 -22.64
C VAL A 141 -3.31 -2.65 -21.25
N GLY A 142 -3.80 -1.73 -20.41
CA GLY A 142 -4.32 -2.01 -19.07
C GLY A 142 -3.56 -1.27 -17.98
N GLU A 143 -3.67 -1.77 -16.75
CA GLU A 143 -2.91 -1.27 -15.61
C GLU A 143 -1.58 -2.04 -15.49
N GLN A 144 -0.48 -1.31 -15.39
CA GLN A 144 0.81 -1.90 -15.03
C GLN A 144 0.82 -2.18 -13.54
N GLU A 145 1.18 -3.41 -13.16
CA GLU A 145 1.23 -3.84 -11.77
C GLU A 145 2.68 -3.91 -11.27
N PHE A 146 2.91 -3.34 -10.10
CA PHE A 146 4.18 -3.34 -9.38
C PHE A 146 3.97 -4.04 -8.03
N ASP A 147 4.48 -5.26 -7.92
CA ASP A 147 4.41 -6.10 -6.73
C ASP A 147 5.64 -5.88 -5.84
N TYR A 148 5.41 -5.74 -4.53
CA TYR A 148 6.45 -5.61 -3.52
C TYR A 148 6.38 -6.77 -2.51
N PRO A 149 6.97 -7.95 -2.81
CA PRO A 149 6.90 -9.10 -1.91
C PRO A 149 7.51 -8.86 -0.53
N GLY A 150 8.52 -7.99 -0.44
CA GLY A 150 9.11 -7.57 0.84
C GLY A 150 8.37 -6.42 1.52
N GLY A 151 7.40 -5.80 0.82
CA GLY A 151 6.66 -4.63 1.25
C GLY A 151 7.50 -3.34 1.25
N ILE A 152 6.84 -2.21 1.01
CA ILE A 152 7.34 -0.89 1.41
C ILE A 152 6.69 -0.59 2.77
N ILE A 153 7.52 -0.49 3.81
CA ILE A 153 7.06 -0.35 5.20
C ILE A 153 7.09 1.13 5.61
N LEU A 154 5.96 1.63 6.08
CA LEU A 154 5.79 2.95 6.67
C LEU A 154 5.44 2.80 8.15
N PRO A 155 6.43 2.95 9.06
CA PRO A 155 6.17 3.05 10.49
C PRO A 155 5.27 4.24 10.85
N GLU A 156 4.80 4.29 12.10
CA GLU A 156 4.00 5.41 12.60
C GLU A 156 4.68 6.75 12.29
N ASN A 157 3.89 7.71 11.81
CA ASN A 157 4.30 9.06 11.41
C ASN A 157 5.26 9.15 10.22
N GLN A 158 5.60 8.03 9.56
CA GLN A 158 6.38 8.05 8.33
C GLN A 158 5.51 8.35 7.11
N THR A 159 6.17 8.86 6.07
CA THR A 159 5.54 9.38 4.86
C THR A 159 6.09 8.71 3.61
N MET A 160 5.24 8.62 2.60
CA MET A 160 5.59 8.27 1.22
C MET A 160 4.98 9.32 0.29
N ILE A 161 5.67 9.64 -0.79
CA ILE A 161 5.12 10.41 -1.90
C ILE A 161 5.38 9.72 -3.23
N PHE A 162 4.57 10.11 -4.21
CA PHE A 162 4.92 9.93 -5.62
C PHE A 162 5.34 11.26 -6.22
N ASN A 163 6.45 11.22 -6.92
CA ASN A 163 7.03 12.36 -7.62
C ASN A 163 7.15 12.01 -9.10
N CYS A 164 6.52 12.81 -9.95
CA CYS A 164 6.62 12.65 -11.40
C CYS A 164 8.00 13.12 -11.85
N VAL A 165 8.81 12.21 -12.39
CA VAL A 165 10.11 12.50 -12.99
C VAL A 165 10.01 12.22 -14.49
N GLY A 166 10.61 13.05 -15.32
CA GLY A 166 10.43 12.93 -16.78
C GLY A 166 10.53 14.28 -17.46
N THR A 167 10.41 14.32 -18.79
CA THR A 167 10.60 15.55 -19.59
C THR A 167 9.31 16.19 -20.10
N ASP A 168 8.14 15.61 -19.83
CA ASP A 168 6.87 16.11 -20.37
C ASP A 168 5.81 16.31 -19.28
N PRO A 169 5.16 17.49 -19.22
CA PRO A 169 4.46 17.95 -18.02
C PRO A 169 2.97 17.59 -17.99
N THR A 170 2.43 16.69 -18.81
CA THR A 170 0.99 16.39 -18.79
C THR A 170 0.74 14.89 -18.92
N ALA A 171 0.44 14.25 -17.80
CA ALA A 171 0.10 12.84 -17.78
C ALA A 171 -1.03 12.56 -16.81
N ASP A 172 -2.17 12.09 -17.34
CA ASP A 172 -3.28 11.59 -16.52
C ASP A 172 -2.86 10.24 -15.95
N ILE A 173 -2.33 10.24 -14.72
CA ILE A 173 -1.85 9.04 -14.03
C ILE A 173 -2.97 8.49 -13.17
N ASN A 174 -3.52 7.35 -13.57
CA ASN A 174 -4.50 6.60 -12.81
C ASN A 174 -3.78 5.61 -11.90
N THR A 175 -4.00 5.71 -10.59
CA THR A 175 -3.25 4.92 -9.59
C THR A 175 -4.17 4.18 -8.63
N VAL A 176 -3.83 2.92 -8.36
CA VAL A 176 -4.36 2.13 -7.25
C VAL A 176 -3.21 1.66 -6.37
N LEU A 177 -3.19 2.08 -5.11
CA LEU A 177 -2.21 1.65 -4.11
C LEU A 177 -2.86 0.72 -3.11
N PHE A 178 -2.24 -0.43 -2.84
CA PHE A 178 -2.74 -1.44 -1.91
C PHE A 178 -1.84 -1.54 -0.69
N PHE A 179 -2.43 -1.51 0.49
CA PHE A 179 -1.70 -1.62 1.75
C PHE A 179 -2.50 -2.33 2.84
N TYR A 180 -1.82 -2.80 3.87
CA TYR A 180 -2.43 -3.29 5.10
C TYR A 180 -1.64 -2.81 6.32
N TYR A 181 -2.21 -2.96 7.52
CA TYR A 181 -1.48 -2.74 8.77
C TYR A 181 -0.98 -4.07 9.32
N HIS A 182 0.31 -4.17 9.61
CA HIS A 182 0.90 -5.32 10.29
C HIS A 182 0.64 -5.23 11.80
N GLU A 183 0.48 -6.37 12.46
CA GLU A 183 0.15 -6.46 13.89
C GLU A 183 1.33 -6.20 14.82
#